data_AF-A0A2M7N221-F1
#
_entry.id   AF-A0A2M7N221-F1
#
_cell.length_a   1.000
_cell.length_b   1.000
_cell.length_c   1.000
_cell.angle_alpha   90.00
_cell.angle_beta   90.00
_cell.angle_gamma   90.00
#
_symmetry.space_group_name_H-M   'P 1'
#
loop_
_entity.id
_entity.type
_entity.pdbx_description
1 polymer ?
#
loop_
_entity_poly.entity_id
_entity_poly.type
_entity_poly.pdbx_seq_one_letter_code
_entity_poly.pdbx_strand_id
1 'polypeptide(L)' 'MRTTEIIKEIEQLPVQKRIFIIERTLKTLRQGDNKLKMQQAAEKLYTDYKTDNKLTEFTDIDFEEFYEAK' A
#
# COMPACT_ATOMS: atom_id res chain seq x y z
N MET A 1 -8.40 22.84 -20.95
CA MET A 1 -7.00 22.46 -21.18
C MET A 1 -6.95 21.03 -21.68
N ARG A 2 -6.44 20.82 -22.89
CA ARG A 2 -6.17 19.48 -23.43
C ARG A 2 -4.83 18.98 -22.91
N THR A 3 -4.63 17.67 -22.82
CA THR A 3 -3.36 17.07 -22.35
C THR A 3 -2.16 17.57 -23.17
N THR A 4 -2.37 17.82 -24.46
CA THR A 4 -1.37 18.38 -25.37
C THR A 4 -0.97 19.82 -25.04
N GLU A 5 -1.89 20.62 -24.49
CA GLU A 5 -1.62 22.01 -24.05
C GLU A 5 -0.78 22.00 -22.77
N ILE A 6 -1.09 21.11 -21.83
CA ILE A 6 -0.33 20.94 -20.57
C ILE A 6 1.12 20.53 -20.87
N ILE A 7 1.33 19.60 -21.80
CA ILE A 7 2.70 19.18 -22.18
C ILE A 7 3.49 20.35 -22.77
N LYS A 8 2.88 21.12 -23.68
CA LYS A 8 3.52 22.32 -24.24
C LYS A 8 3.88 23.35 -23.17
N GLU A 9 2.99 23.58 -22.20
CA GLU A 9 3.27 24.50 -21.10
C GLU A 9 4.43 24.01 -20.23
N ILE A 10 4.49 22.70 -19.93
CA ILE A 10 5.60 22.10 -19.18
C ILE A 10 6.92 22.25 -19.93
N GLU A 11 6.94 22.06 -21.25
CA GLU A 11 8.13 22.21 -22.08
C GLU A 11 8.70 23.63 -22.08
N GLN A 12 7.83 24.64 -21.95
CA GLN A 12 8.21 26.06 -21.88
C GLN A 12 8.79 26.48 -20.51
N LEU A 13 8.72 25.61 -19.49
CA LEU A 13 9.25 25.94 -18.16
C LEU A 13 10.79 25.90 -18.11
N PRO A 14 11.41 26.70 -17.22
CA PRO A 14 12.82 26.56 -16.88
C PRO A 14 13.17 25.12 -16.47
N VAL A 15 14.40 24.70 -16.80
CA VAL A 15 14.89 23.32 -16.57
C VAL A 15 14.65 22.86 -15.13
N GLN A 16 14.90 23.72 -14.15
CA GLN A 16 14.71 23.43 -12.72
C GLN A 16 13.26 23.04 -12.40
N LYS A 17 12.28 23.73 -12.98
CA LYS A 17 10.85 23.44 -12.78
C LYS A 17 10.44 22.14 -13.48
N ARG A 18 11.00 21.86 -14.67
CA ARG A 18 10.75 20.59 -15.36
C ARG A 18 11.29 19.39 -14.56
N ILE A 19 12.49 19.52 -14.00
CA ILE A 19 13.08 18.50 -13.12
C ILE A 19 12.18 18.26 -11.90
N PHE A 20 11.69 19.32 -11.25
CA PHE A 20 10.79 19.20 -10.10
C PHE A 20 9.51 18.42 -10.43
N ILE A 21 8.89 18.69 -11.58
CA ILE A 21 7.69 17.97 -12.03
C ILE A 21 7.99 16.48 -12.23
N ILE A 22 9.12 16.15 -12.84
CA ILE A 22 9.55 14.77 -13.06
C ILE A 22 9.75 14.04 -11.72
N GLU A 23 10.47 14.65 -10.78
CA GLU A 23 10.68 14.06 -9.44
C GLU A 23 9.36 13.81 -8.72
N ARG A 24 8.46 14.81 -8.73
CA ARG A 24 7.15 14.67 -8.06
C ARG A 24 6.32 13.57 -8.69
N THR A 25 6.37 13.45 -10.02
CA THR A 25 5.67 12.41 -10.78
C THR A 25 6.22 11.03 -10.42
N LEU A 26 7.54 10.86 -10.45
CA LEU A 26 8.20 9.60 -10.05
C LEU A 26 7.88 9.21 -8.62
N LYS A 27 7.89 10.17 -7.68
CA LYS A 27 7.55 9.92 -6.27
C LYS A 27 6.10 9.43 -6.13
N THR A 28 5.17 10.06 -6.85
CA THR A 28 3.75 9.71 -6.79
C THR A 28 3.50 8.31 -7.33
N LEU A 29 4.14 7.96 -8.46
CA LEU A 29 4.06 6.60 -9.03
C LEU A 29 4.53 5.53 -8.04
N ARG A 30 5.71 5.73 -7.42
CA ARG A 30 6.25 4.79 -6.42
C ARG A 30 5.35 4.66 -5.18
N GLN A 31 4.77 5.76 -4.73
CA GLN A 31 3.88 5.75 -3.57
C GLN A 31 2.56 5.00 -3.88
N GLY A 32 2.02 5.16 -5.09
CA GLY A 32 0.86 4.40 -5.55
C GLY A 32 1.13 2.90 -5.57
N ASP A 33 2.25 2.49 -6.16
CA ASP A 33 2.65 1.08 -6.25
C ASP A 33 2.85 0.44 -4.87
N ASN A 34 3.53 1.14 -3.96
CA ASN A 34 3.76 0.63 -2.60
C ASN A 34 2.45 0.49 -1.82
N LYS A 35 1.53 1.45 -1.96
CA LYS A 35 0.21 1.37 -1.30
C LYS A 35 -0.59 0.19 -1.84
N LEU A 36 -0.61 -0.01 -3.16
CA LEU A 36 -1.31 -1.11 -3.81
C LEU A 36 -0.74 -2.47 -3.38
N LYS A 37 0.59 -2.61 -3.38
CA LYS A 37 1.26 -3.84 -2.93
C LYS A 37 0.96 -4.16 -1.47
N MET A 38 0.93 -3.14 -0.61
CA MET A 38 0.61 -3.33 0.80
C MET A 38 -0.85 -3.74 1.01
N GLN A 39 -1.77 -3.16 0.24
CA GLN A 39 -3.17 -3.58 0.23
C GLN A 39 -3.31 -5.05 -0.21
N GLN A 40 -2.68 -5.43 -1.33
CA GLN A 40 -2.72 -6.82 -1.83
C GLN A 40 -2.14 -7.81 -0.82
N ALA A 41 -1.04 -7.46 -0.16
CA ALA A 41 -0.45 -8.28 0.89
C ALA A 41 -1.39 -8.43 2.09
N ALA A 42 -2.04 -7.35 2.52
CA ALA A 42 -3.02 -7.38 3.61
C ALA A 42 -4.26 -8.21 3.26
N GLU A 43 -4.80 -8.08 2.05
CA GLU A 43 -5.93 -8.89 1.58
C GLU A 43 -5.58 -10.38 1.51
N LYS A 44 -4.37 -10.72 1.06
CA LYS A 44 -3.89 -12.09 1.05
C LYS A 44 -3.75 -12.64 2.46
N LEU A 45 -3.07 -11.92 3.35
CA LEU A 45 -2.94 -12.33 4.76
C LEU A 45 -4.30 -12.50 5.43
N TYR A 46 -5.22 -11.55 5.25
CA TYR A 46 -6.57 -11.65 5.80
C TYR A 46 -7.31 -12.90 5.33
N THR A 47 -7.16 -13.25 4.05
CA THR A 47 -7.75 -14.47 3.50
C THR A 47 -7.13 -15.70 4.16
N ASP A 48 -5.81 -15.75 4.28
CA ASP A 48 -5.09 -16.85 4.92
C ASP A 48 -5.54 -17.05 6.39
N TYR A 49 -5.62 -15.97 7.18
CA TYR A 49 -6.14 -16.00 8.56
C TYR A 49 -7.59 -16.49 8.67
N LYS A 50 -8.42 -16.26 7.65
CA LYS A 50 -9.82 -16.72 7.65
C LYS A 50 -9.96 -18.20 7.30
N THR A 51 -9.03 -18.74 6.51
CA THR A 51 -9.17 -20.09 5.94
C THR A 51 -8.24 -21.13 6.54
N ASP A 52 -7.11 -20.71 7.12
CA ASP A 52 -6.15 -21.60 7.76
C ASP A 52 -6.24 -21.51 9.28
N ASN A 53 -6.95 -22.47 9.88
CA ASN A 53 -7.14 -22.54 11.33
C ASN A 53 -5.81 -22.69 12.09
N LYS A 54 -4.71 -23.13 11.44
CA LYS A 54 -3.40 -23.19 12.09
C LYS A 54 -2.83 -21.82 12.41
N LEU A 55 -3.24 -20.79 11.68
CA LEU A 55 -2.79 -19.40 11.92
C LEU A 55 -3.50 -18.76 13.12
N THR A 56 -4.61 -19.33 13.59
CA THR A 56 -5.38 -18.84 14.75
C THR A 56 -5.47 -19.85 15.89
N GLU A 57 -4.81 -21.00 15.77
CA GLU A 57 -4.91 -22.13 16.72
C GLU A 57 -4.59 -21.72 18.16
N PHE A 58 -3.63 -20.81 18.37
CA PHE A 58 -3.30 -20.30 19.69
C PHE A 58 -4.28 -19.24 20.22
N THR A 59 -4.95 -18.51 19.33
CA THR A 59 -5.98 -17.53 19.70
C THR A 59 -7.23 -18.22 20.25
N ASP A 60 -7.53 -19.43 19.78
CA ASP A 60 -8.65 -20.22 20.28
C ASP A 60 -8.43 -20.66 21.74
N ILE A 61 -7.17 -20.85 22.15
CA ILE A 61 -6.78 -21.22 23.53
C ILE A 61 -7.02 -20.05 24.50
N ASP A 62 -6.93 -18.80 24.04
CA ASP A 62 -7.21 -17.62 24.88
C ASP A 62 -8.68 -17.58 25.37
N PHE A 63 -9.58 -18.30 24.70
CA PHE A 63 -10.99 -18.41 25.08
C PHE A 63 -11.32 -19.67 25.90
N GLU A 64 -10.33 -20.53 26.17
CA GLU A 64 -10.51 -21.65 27.08
C GLU A 64 -10.51 -21.16 28.54
N GLU A 65 -11.40 -21.69 29.38
CA GLU A 65 -11.41 -21.40 30.82
C GLU A 65 -10.09 -21.86 31.43
N PHE A 66 -9.22 -20.90 31.73
CA PHE A 66 -7.93 -21.15 32.37
C PHE A 66 -8.17 -21.76 33.76
N TYR A 67 -7.87 -23.05 33.90
CA TYR A 67 -7.83 -23.70 35.21
C TYR A 67 -6.56 -23.26 35.94
N GLU A 68 -6.66 -22.21 36.77
CA GLU A 68 -5.63 -21.92 37.76
C GLU A 68 -5.44 -23.15 38.66
N ALA A 69 -4.24 -23.74 38.62
CA ALA A 69 -3.87 -24.79 39.55
C ALA A 69 -3.83 -24.21 40.97
N LYS A 70 -4.68 -24.73 41.86
CA LYS A 70 -4.70 -24.42 43.29
C LYS A 70 -3.49 -24.97 44.04
#